data_AF-A0A968PRJ8-F1
#
_entry.id   AF-A0A968PRJ8-F1
#
_cell.length_a   1.000
_cell.length_b   1.000
_cell.length_c   1.000
_cell.angle_alpha   90.00
_cell.angle_beta   90.00
_cell.angle_gamma   90.00
#
_symmetry.space_group_name_H-M   'P 1'
#
loop_
_entity.id
_entity.type
_entity.pdbx_description
1 polymer ?
#
loop_
_entity_poly.entity_id
_entity_poly.type
_entity_poly.pdbx_seq_one_letter_code
_entity_poly.pdbx_strand_id
1 'polypeptide(L)'
;MRTLSIVSTRFVQVATVVSARVAELLCAPIFVTNDQGMILASSDPHWVGLYFDWNERRTAGQYLRIPLHYDTQVGEVIVGESLNREPISPRLAQALVELVINQAAILDQLPNQQKFKNQLIYDLLHGRVQDEVALRQAKDLGMDLSPPRAVILVDATDYVSRVAAREAASETDKRRRTQLVIGSIVSFFICQ
;
A
#
# COMPACT_ATOMS: atom_id res chain seq x y z
N MET A 1 3.46 -20.70 24.88
CA MET A 1 3.03 -19.29 24.74
C MET A 1 3.12 -18.94 23.26
N ARG A 2 1.99 -18.69 22.59
CA ARG A 2 1.95 -18.22 21.20
C ARG A 2 2.17 -16.71 21.22
N THR A 3 3.32 -16.24 20.74
CA THR A 3 3.57 -14.82 20.49
C THR A 3 2.67 -14.38 19.34
N LEU A 4 1.73 -13.47 19.59
CA LEU A 4 0.96 -12.82 18.54
C LEU A 4 1.95 -11.99 17.70
N SER A 5 2.26 -12.46 16.50
CA SER A 5 3.06 -11.70 15.53
C SER A 5 2.27 -10.45 15.15
N ILE A 6 2.73 -9.29 15.62
CA ILE A 6 2.12 -8.00 15.25
C ILE A 6 2.47 -7.74 13.79
N VAL A 7 1.57 -8.09 12.89
CA VAL A 7 1.73 -7.83 11.45
C VAL A 7 1.55 -6.34 11.21
N SER A 8 2.49 -5.70 10.52
CA SER A 8 2.39 -4.27 10.24
C SER A 8 1.31 -4.01 9.18
N THR A 9 0.60 -2.89 9.29
CA THR A 9 -0.40 -2.47 8.28
C THR A 9 0.22 -2.36 6.89
N ARG A 10 1.51 -2.01 6.80
CA ARG A 10 2.29 -1.95 5.56
C ARG A 10 2.47 -3.32 4.92
N PHE A 11 2.83 -4.32 5.71
CA PHE A 11 2.94 -5.70 5.22
C PHE A 11 1.60 -6.22 4.68
N VAL A 12 0.48 -5.89 5.34
CA VAL A 12 -0.87 -6.22 4.85
C VAL A 12 -1.20 -5.49 3.53
N GLN A 13 -0.75 -4.24 3.38
CA GLN A 13 -0.93 -3.48 2.13
C GLN A 13 -0.14 -4.11 0.98
N VAL A 14 1.14 -4.43 1.20
CA VAL A 14 1.98 -5.14 0.22
C VAL A 14 1.34 -6.49 -0.12
N ALA A 15 0.91 -7.26 0.88
CA ALA A 15 0.23 -8.55 0.69
C ALA A 15 -1.03 -8.41 -0.18
N THR A 16 -1.85 -7.38 0.04
CA THR A 16 -3.06 -7.10 -0.74
C THR A 16 -2.74 -6.77 -2.21
N VAL A 17 -1.71 -5.95 -2.45
CA VAL A 17 -1.28 -5.62 -3.83
C VAL A 17 -0.74 -6.85 -4.53
N VAL A 18 0.09 -7.63 -3.84
CA VAL A 18 0.67 -8.87 -4.37
C VAL A 18 -0.43 -9.88 -4.69
N SER A 19 -1.38 -10.12 -3.79
CA SER A 19 -2.45 -11.09 -4.03
C SER A 19 -3.30 -10.74 -5.23
N ALA A 20 -3.70 -9.46 -5.36
CA ALA A 20 -4.53 -8.99 -6.47
C ALA A 20 -3.78 -9.09 -7.81
N ARG A 21 -2.56 -8.56 -7.89
CA ARG A 21 -1.82 -8.47 -9.15
C ARG A 21 -1.31 -9.81 -9.64
N VAL A 22 -0.85 -10.68 -8.73
CA VAL A 22 -0.41 -12.03 -9.11
C VAL A 22 -1.60 -12.87 -9.56
N ALA A 23 -2.77 -12.74 -8.91
CA ALA A 23 -3.97 -13.48 -9.31
C ALA A 23 -4.42 -13.13 -10.73
N GLU A 24 -4.36 -11.84 -11.08
CA GLU A 24 -4.63 -11.35 -12.43
C GLU A 24 -3.64 -11.92 -13.45
N LEU A 25 -2.33 -11.85 -13.15
CA LEU A 25 -1.27 -12.27 -14.09
C LEU A 25 -1.22 -13.79 -14.31
N LEU A 26 -1.45 -14.58 -13.26
CA LEU A 26 -1.38 -16.05 -13.32
C LEU A 26 -2.74 -16.71 -13.55
N CYS A 27 -3.83 -15.94 -13.50
CA CYS A 27 -5.21 -16.45 -13.52
C CYS A 27 -5.40 -17.60 -12.51
N ALA A 28 -4.89 -17.43 -11.29
CA ALA A 28 -4.86 -18.46 -10.26
C ALA A 28 -5.27 -17.88 -8.89
N PRO A 29 -5.86 -18.69 -7.99
CA PRO A 29 -6.12 -18.27 -6.62
C PRO A 29 -4.81 -17.97 -5.90
N ILE A 30 -4.71 -16.79 -5.30
CA ILE A 30 -3.52 -16.38 -4.53
C ILE A 30 -3.89 -16.18 -3.07
N PHE A 31 -3.03 -16.64 -2.19
CA PHE A 31 -3.09 -16.40 -0.75
C PHE A 31 -1.74 -15.84 -0.31
N VAL A 32 -1.76 -14.85 0.56
CA VAL A 32 -0.55 -14.33 1.21
C VAL A 32 -0.70 -14.53 2.69
N THR A 33 0.27 -15.22 3.29
CA THR A 33 0.25 -15.60 4.71
C THR A 33 1.38 -14.93 5.48
N ASN A 34 1.24 -14.83 6.80
CA ASN A 34 2.37 -14.53 7.69
C ASN A 34 3.18 -15.80 8.02
N ASP A 35 4.23 -15.63 8.81
CA ASP A 35 5.07 -16.69 9.39
C ASP A 35 4.29 -17.77 10.17
N GLN A 36 3.08 -17.45 10.64
CA GLN A 36 2.20 -18.37 11.37
C GLN A 36 1.20 -19.09 10.44
N GLY A 37 1.21 -18.82 9.14
CA GLY A 37 0.27 -19.39 8.17
C GLY A 37 -1.12 -18.76 8.19
N MET A 38 -1.33 -17.64 8.89
CA MET A 38 -2.58 -16.87 8.82
C MET A 38 -2.64 -16.09 7.51
N ILE A 39 -3.75 -16.20 6.78
CA ILE A 39 -3.98 -15.51 5.51
C ILE A 39 -4.24 -14.03 5.78
N LEU A 40 -3.34 -13.18 5.32
CA LEU A 40 -3.43 -11.73 5.45
C LEU A 40 -4.11 -11.08 4.25
N ALA A 41 -3.96 -11.68 3.07
CA ALA A 41 -4.59 -11.23 1.85
C ALA A 41 -4.87 -12.44 0.94
N SER A 42 -5.94 -12.35 0.15
CA SER A 42 -6.27 -13.36 -0.85
C SER A 42 -6.98 -12.72 -2.03
N SER A 43 -6.89 -13.37 -3.19
CA SER A 43 -7.74 -13.05 -4.35
C SER A 43 -9.23 -13.28 -4.07
N ASP A 44 -9.56 -14.11 -3.08
CA ASP A 44 -10.93 -14.27 -2.56
C ASP A 44 -10.98 -13.81 -1.08
N PRO A 45 -11.64 -12.67 -0.78
CA PRO A 45 -11.64 -12.06 0.54
C PRO A 45 -12.15 -12.96 1.68
N HIS A 46 -12.96 -13.98 1.38
CA HIS A 46 -13.52 -14.88 2.40
C HIS A 46 -12.46 -15.70 3.16
N TRP A 47 -11.24 -15.80 2.61
CA TRP A 47 -10.14 -16.53 3.23
C TRP A 47 -9.31 -15.68 4.20
N VAL A 48 -9.46 -14.34 4.17
CA VAL A 48 -8.64 -13.45 4.99
C VAL A 48 -8.97 -13.65 6.48
N GLY A 49 -7.93 -13.79 7.30
CA GLY A 49 -8.03 -14.06 8.74
C GLY A 49 -8.11 -15.54 9.10
N LEU A 50 -8.24 -16.44 8.11
CA LEU A 50 -8.19 -17.88 8.33
C LEU A 50 -6.75 -18.39 8.31
N TYR A 51 -6.50 -19.54 8.94
CA TYR A 51 -5.23 -20.25 8.80
C TYR A 51 -5.24 -21.09 7.53
N PHE A 52 -4.15 -21.04 6.77
CA PHE A 52 -3.98 -21.89 5.61
C PHE A 52 -3.67 -23.32 6.06
N ASP A 53 -4.66 -24.21 5.95
CA ASP A 53 -4.48 -25.62 6.29
C ASP A 53 -3.76 -26.37 5.15
N TRP A 54 -2.50 -26.71 5.41
CA TRP A 54 -1.65 -27.47 4.49
C TRP A 54 -2.05 -28.95 4.39
N ASN A 55 -2.62 -29.53 5.44
CA ASN A 55 -2.89 -30.97 5.50
C ASN A 55 -4.10 -31.34 4.64
N GLU A 56 -5.15 -30.53 4.64
CA GLU A 56 -6.32 -30.76 3.77
C GLU A 56 -6.00 -30.47 2.30
N ARG A 57 -5.17 -29.45 2.05
CA ARG A 57 -4.95 -28.91 0.69
C ARG A 57 -3.83 -29.60 -0.10
N ARG A 58 -2.91 -30.32 0.55
CA ARG A 58 -1.92 -31.19 -0.15
C ARG A 58 -2.58 -32.30 -0.98
N THR A 59 -3.77 -32.73 -0.58
CA THR A 59 -4.56 -33.77 -1.25
C THR A 59 -5.38 -33.25 -2.43
N ALA A 60 -5.52 -31.93 -2.57
CA ALA A 60 -6.48 -31.30 -3.48
C ALA A 60 -5.86 -30.54 -4.67
N GLY A 61 -4.54 -30.32 -4.71
CA GLY A 61 -3.89 -29.66 -5.84
C GLY A 61 -2.42 -29.30 -5.61
N GLN A 62 -1.73 -28.92 -6.68
CA GLN A 62 -0.33 -28.46 -6.61
C GLN A 62 -0.27 -26.96 -6.24
N TYR A 63 0.05 -26.67 -4.99
CA TYR A 63 0.30 -25.30 -4.54
C TYR A 63 1.78 -24.95 -4.63
N LEU A 64 2.09 -23.81 -5.26
CA LEU A 64 3.45 -23.25 -5.26
C LEU A 64 3.60 -22.25 -4.12
N ARG A 65 4.72 -22.33 -3.40
CA ARG A 65 5.05 -21.46 -2.27
C ARG A 65 6.24 -20.60 -2.62
N ILE A 66 6.08 -19.30 -2.49
CA ILE A 66 7.12 -18.31 -2.80
C ILE A 66 7.26 -17.41 -1.56
N PRO A 67 8.45 -17.27 -0.99
CA PRO A 67 8.63 -16.49 0.23
C PRO A 67 8.41 -14.99 -0.04
N LEU A 68 7.70 -14.33 0.86
CA LEU A 68 7.50 -12.89 0.89
C LEU A 68 8.31 -12.31 2.05
N HIS A 69 9.32 -11.52 1.71
CA HIS A 69 10.08 -10.74 2.69
C HIS A 69 9.76 -9.27 2.49
N TYR A 70 9.32 -8.60 3.55
CA TYR A 70 9.14 -7.16 3.54
C TYR A 70 9.55 -6.57 4.89
N ASP A 71 10.58 -5.73 4.86
CA ASP A 71 11.27 -5.22 6.05
C ASP A 71 11.72 -6.38 6.98
N THR A 72 11.23 -6.42 8.21
CA THR A 72 11.54 -7.47 9.20
C THR A 72 10.51 -8.62 9.20
N GLN A 73 9.47 -8.52 8.36
CA GLN A 73 8.36 -9.46 8.36
C GLN A 73 8.49 -10.48 7.24
N VAL A 74 8.22 -11.73 7.58
CA VAL A 74 8.30 -12.88 6.69
C VAL A 74 6.92 -13.50 6.54
N GLY A 75 6.60 -13.87 5.32
CA GLY A 75 5.38 -14.54 4.95
C GLY A 75 5.57 -15.39 3.69
N GLU A 76 4.47 -15.90 3.16
CA GLU A 76 4.50 -16.69 1.93
C GLU A 76 3.37 -16.28 1.00
N VAL A 77 3.68 -16.19 -0.29
CA VAL A 77 2.70 -16.18 -1.37
C VAL A 77 2.45 -17.62 -1.79
N ILE A 78 1.20 -18.03 -1.73
CA ILE A 78 0.72 -19.36 -2.09
C ILE A 78 -0.08 -19.20 -3.37
N VAL A 79 0.39 -19.85 -4.43
CA VAL A 79 -0.26 -19.87 -5.75
C VAL A 79 -0.98 -21.20 -5.89
N GLY A 80 -2.30 -21.14 -6.08
CA GLY A 80 -3.13 -22.29 -6.41
C GLY A 80 -3.07 -22.67 -7.89
N GLU A 81 -3.88 -23.63 -8.28
CA GLU A 81 -3.95 -24.05 -9.68
C GLU A 81 -4.58 -22.96 -10.58
N SER A 82 -4.13 -22.90 -11.84
CA SER A 82 -4.70 -21.96 -12.81
C SER A 82 -6.17 -22.27 -13.04
N LEU A 83 -7.01 -21.24 -12.96
CA LEU A 83 -8.43 -21.32 -13.27
C LEU A 83 -8.67 -21.60 -14.77
N ASN A 84 -7.69 -21.24 -15.62
CA ASN A 84 -7.76 -21.44 -17.07
C ASN A 84 -7.28 -22.84 -17.51
N ARG A 85 -6.88 -23.71 -16.55
CA ARG A 85 -6.32 -25.05 -16.79
C ARG A 85 -5.02 -25.07 -17.62
N GLU A 86 -4.40 -23.91 -17.81
CA GLU A 86 -3.06 -23.83 -18.37
C GLU A 86 -2.03 -24.15 -17.28
N PRO A 87 -1.07 -25.06 -17.54
CA PRO A 87 -0.05 -25.38 -16.56
C PRO A 87 0.85 -24.17 -16.34
N ILE A 88 0.84 -23.63 -15.12
CA ILE A 88 1.71 -22.53 -14.74
C ILE A 88 3.11 -23.10 -14.47
N SER A 89 4.10 -22.65 -15.24
CA SER A 89 5.50 -22.97 -14.96
C SER A 89 5.89 -22.44 -13.58
N PRO A 90 6.36 -23.29 -12.64
CA PRO A 90 6.76 -22.84 -11.31
C PRO A 90 7.83 -21.75 -11.34
N ARG A 91 8.76 -21.84 -12.29
CA ARG A 91 9.83 -20.84 -12.46
C ARG A 91 9.28 -19.48 -12.91
N LEU A 92 8.29 -19.47 -13.79
CA LEU A 92 7.65 -18.24 -14.25
C LEU A 92 6.81 -17.61 -13.14
N ALA A 93 6.02 -18.41 -12.42
CA ALA A 93 5.25 -17.95 -11.29
C ALA A 93 6.15 -17.34 -10.20
N GLN A 94 7.26 -17.99 -9.87
CA GLN A 94 8.23 -17.45 -8.92
C GLN A 94 8.78 -16.10 -9.38
N ALA A 95 9.27 -15.99 -10.62
CA ALA A 95 9.83 -14.74 -11.14
C ALA A 95 8.80 -13.60 -11.17
N LEU A 96 7.55 -13.89 -11.55
CA LEU A 96 6.47 -12.91 -11.56
C LEU A 96 6.08 -12.45 -10.16
N VAL A 97 5.96 -13.38 -9.21
CA VAL A 97 5.67 -13.04 -7.81
C VAL A 97 6.79 -12.18 -7.23
N GLU A 98 8.05 -12.58 -7.39
CA GLU A 98 9.20 -11.80 -6.91
C GLU A 98 9.22 -10.38 -7.52
N LEU A 99 8.93 -10.25 -8.82
CA LEU A 99 8.81 -8.94 -9.47
C LEU A 99 7.68 -8.08 -8.87
N VAL A 100 6.50 -8.66 -8.68
CA VAL A 100 5.34 -7.95 -8.12
C VAL A 100 5.60 -7.54 -6.67
N ILE A 101 6.25 -8.40 -5.88
CA ILE A 101 6.66 -8.08 -4.50
C ILE A 101 7.58 -6.85 -4.50
N ASN A 102 8.59 -6.84 -5.35
CA ASN A 102 9.52 -5.72 -5.45
C ASN A 102 8.81 -4.41 -5.88
N GLN A 103 7.85 -4.49 -6.81
CA GLN A 103 7.06 -3.32 -7.21
C GLN A 103 6.13 -2.82 -6.10
N ALA A 104 5.45 -3.73 -5.40
CA ALA A 104 4.56 -3.40 -4.29
C ALA A 104 5.32 -2.76 -3.12
N ALA A 105 6.54 -3.24 -2.83
CA ALA A 105 7.42 -2.67 -1.81
C ALA A 105 7.82 -1.22 -2.15
N ILE A 106 8.11 -0.92 -3.42
CA ILE A 106 8.42 0.45 -3.87
C ILE A 106 7.20 1.36 -3.72
N LEU A 107 6.00 0.88 -4.07
CA LEU A 107 4.76 1.66 -3.94
C LEU A 107 4.42 2.02 -2.49
N ASP A 108 4.77 1.18 -1.50
CA ASP A 108 4.59 1.52 -0.08
C ASP A 108 5.65 2.52 0.46
N GLN A 109 6.76 2.72 -0.25
CA GLN A 109 7.74 3.77 0.09
C GLN A 109 7.27 5.17 -0.35
N LEU A 110 6.42 5.29 -1.38
CA LEU A 110 5.87 6.57 -1.84
C LEU A 110 5.08 7.34 -0.75
N PRO A 111 4.20 6.70 0.05
CA PRO A 111 3.57 7.34 1.21
C PRO A 111 4.57 7.97 2.18
N ASN A 112 5.75 7.37 2.35
CA ASN A 112 6.80 7.89 3.23
C ASN A 112 7.43 9.16 2.63
N GLN A 113 7.73 9.14 1.32
CA GLN A 113 8.20 10.35 0.63
C GLN A 113 7.18 11.49 0.68
N GLN A 114 5.89 11.21 0.52
CA GLN A 114 4.86 12.24 0.61
C GLN A 114 4.78 12.84 2.02
N LYS A 115 4.92 12.01 3.07
CA LYS A 115 5.01 12.51 4.45
C LYS A 115 6.21 13.43 4.65
N PHE A 116 7.39 13.05 4.16
CA PHE A 116 8.58 13.91 4.26
C PHE A 116 8.45 15.20 3.46
N LYS A 117 7.84 15.16 2.27
CA LYS A 117 7.49 16.37 1.49
C LYS A 117 6.56 17.29 2.27
N ASN A 118 5.48 16.75 2.82
CA ASN A 118 4.52 17.54 3.61
C ASN A 118 5.17 18.14 4.85
N GLN A 119 6.03 17.38 5.54
CA GLN A 119 6.77 17.86 6.71
C GLN A 119 7.72 19.01 6.33
N LEU A 120 8.48 18.85 5.25
CA LEU A 120 9.37 19.91 4.77
C LEU A 120 8.59 21.18 4.39
N ILE A 121 7.45 21.05 3.70
CA ILE A 121 6.57 22.20 3.39
C ILE A 121 6.07 22.85 4.68
N TYR A 122 5.65 22.06 5.66
CA TYR A 122 5.20 22.57 6.95
C TYR A 122 6.33 23.33 7.68
N ASP A 123 7.54 22.78 7.72
CA ASP A 123 8.68 23.41 8.38
C ASP A 123 9.13 24.70 7.67
N LEU A 124 9.06 24.72 6.34
CA LEU A 124 9.27 25.93 5.53
C LEU A 124 8.23 27.02 5.87
N LEU A 125 6.95 26.67 5.93
CA LEU A 125 5.87 27.61 6.24
C LEU A 125 5.97 28.20 7.66
N HIS A 126 6.57 27.47 8.60
CA HIS A 126 6.73 27.90 9.99
C HIS A 126 8.13 28.44 10.30
N GLY A 127 9.02 28.58 9.29
CA GLY A 127 10.39 29.06 9.48
C GLY A 127 11.25 28.16 10.39
N ARG A 128 10.97 26.86 10.45
CA ARG A 128 11.64 25.90 11.34
C ARG A 128 12.88 25.24 10.72
N VAL A 129 13.14 25.52 9.45
CA VAL A 129 14.29 25.00 8.70
C VAL A 129 15.08 26.16 8.12
N GLN A 130 16.40 26.05 8.13
CA GLN A 130 17.30 27.04 7.51
C GLN A 130 17.33 26.85 5.99
N ASP A 131 17.48 27.94 5.24
CA ASP A 131 17.38 27.94 3.78
C ASP A 131 18.28 26.89 3.09
N GLU A 132 19.56 26.81 3.46
CA GLU A 132 20.50 25.85 2.86
C GLU A 132 20.10 24.39 3.13
N VAL A 133 19.62 24.12 4.34
CA VAL A 133 19.14 22.79 4.75
C VAL A 133 17.87 22.45 3.99
N ALA A 134 16.97 23.42 3.82
CA ALA A 134 15.72 23.25 3.12
C ALA A 134 15.90 22.97 1.63
N LEU A 135 16.81 23.68 0.96
CA LEU A 135 17.15 23.47 -0.44
C LEU A 135 17.71 22.06 -0.68
N ARG A 136 18.60 21.60 0.22
CA ARG A 136 19.17 20.26 0.15
C ARG A 136 18.12 19.18 0.37
N GLN A 137 17.32 19.29 1.43
CA GLN A 137 16.23 18.35 1.72
C GLN A 137 15.18 18.32 0.61
N ALA A 138 14.87 19.47 0.02
CA ALA A 138 13.95 19.54 -1.10
C ALA A 138 14.48 18.76 -2.31
N LYS A 139 15.77 18.94 -2.65
CA LYS A 139 16.42 18.22 -3.75
C LYS A 139 16.40 16.71 -3.52
N ASP A 140 16.70 16.25 -2.31
CA ASP A 140 16.65 14.83 -1.93
C ASP A 140 15.23 14.24 -2.04
N LEU A 141 14.21 15.07 -1.82
CA LEU A 141 12.80 14.71 -1.98
C LEU A 141 12.27 14.93 -3.41
N GLY A 142 13.11 15.31 -4.38
CA GLY A 142 12.70 15.59 -5.75
C GLY A 142 11.83 16.84 -5.90
N MET A 143 11.98 17.83 -5.00
CA MET A 143 11.38 19.15 -5.08
C MET A 143 12.46 20.18 -5.45
N ASP A 144 12.27 20.87 -6.57
CA ASP A 144 13.18 21.95 -6.96
C ASP A 144 12.66 23.31 -6.50
N LEU A 145 13.20 23.82 -5.40
CA LEU A 145 12.84 25.14 -4.84
C LEU A 145 13.66 26.30 -5.45
N SER A 146 14.52 26.03 -6.44
CA SER A 146 15.29 27.09 -7.14
C SER A 146 14.41 28.13 -7.84
N PRO A 147 13.34 27.76 -8.58
CA PRO A 147 12.37 28.73 -9.05
C PRO A 147 11.53 29.29 -7.89
N PRO A 148 11.13 30.57 -7.91
CA PRO A 148 10.23 31.14 -6.90
C PRO A 148 8.91 30.36 -6.86
N ARG A 149 8.57 29.80 -5.69
CA ARG A 149 7.31 29.09 -5.46
C ARG A 149 6.45 29.86 -4.46
N ALA A 150 5.18 30.05 -4.79
CA ALA A 150 4.18 30.57 -3.87
C ALA A 150 3.37 29.41 -3.28
N VAL A 151 3.03 29.50 -1.99
CA VAL A 151 2.16 28.54 -1.31
C VAL A 151 0.85 29.24 -0.94
N ILE A 152 -0.27 28.63 -1.31
CA ILE A 152 -1.60 29.07 -0.92
C ILE A 152 -2.12 28.11 0.15
N LEU A 153 -2.35 28.62 1.35
CA LEU A 153 -2.98 27.85 2.42
C LEU A 153 -4.49 28.02 2.32
N VAL A 154 -5.21 26.92 2.12
CA VAL A 154 -6.67 26.89 2.10
C VAL A 154 -7.15 26.18 3.36
N ASP A 155 -7.81 26.91 4.25
CA ASP A 155 -8.49 26.32 5.40
C ASP A 155 -9.83 25.72 4.96
N ALA A 156 -9.91 24.39 4.94
CA ALA A 156 -11.11 23.64 4.64
C ALA A 156 -11.64 22.87 5.87
N THR A 157 -11.16 23.21 7.08
CA THR A 157 -11.48 22.46 8.31
C THR A 157 -12.99 22.41 8.55
N ASP A 158 -13.67 23.53 8.38
CA ASP A 158 -15.11 23.65 8.49
C ASP A 158 -15.86 22.77 7.48
N TYR A 159 -15.39 22.74 6.22
CA TYR A 159 -16.03 21.96 5.17
C TYR A 159 -15.89 20.45 5.40
N VAL A 160 -14.71 20.02 5.83
CA VAL A 160 -14.44 18.61 6.16
C VAL A 160 -15.21 18.19 7.42
N SER A 161 -15.35 19.08 8.41
CA SER A 161 -15.92 18.77 9.72
C SER A 161 -17.45 18.91 9.81
N ARG A 162 -18.08 19.81 9.02
CA ARG A 162 -19.52 20.16 9.13
C ARG A 162 -20.52 19.02 8.93
N VAL A 163 -20.10 17.85 8.45
CA VAL A 163 -21.00 16.67 8.34
C VAL A 163 -20.61 15.50 9.25
N ALA A 164 -19.43 15.55 9.88
CA ALA A 164 -19.07 14.57 10.90
C ALA A 164 -19.95 14.66 12.16
N ALA A 165 -20.66 15.79 12.35
CA ALA A 165 -21.58 16.00 13.45
C ALA A 165 -23.00 15.47 13.19
N ARG A 166 -23.34 15.06 11.95
CA ARG A 166 -24.70 14.64 11.61
C ARG A 166 -24.95 13.14 11.74
N GLU A 167 -23.95 12.29 11.50
CA GLU A 167 -24.01 10.84 11.70
C GLU A 167 -22.59 10.33 11.98
N ALA A 168 -22.45 9.18 12.66
CA ALA A 168 -21.17 8.59 13.08
C ALA A 168 -20.20 8.36 11.91
N ALA A 169 -19.50 9.43 11.51
CA ALA A 169 -18.73 9.46 10.28
C ALA A 169 -17.45 8.62 10.44
N SER A 170 -17.39 7.55 9.67
CA SER A 170 -16.19 6.73 9.52
C SER A 170 -15.05 7.59 8.95
N GLU A 171 -13.80 7.31 9.36
CA GLU A 171 -12.56 7.89 8.80
C GLU A 171 -12.57 7.93 7.25
N THR A 172 -13.25 6.96 6.63
CA THR A 172 -13.44 6.85 5.18
C THR A 172 -14.18 8.04 4.56
N ASP A 173 -15.18 8.61 5.25
CA ASP A 173 -16.00 9.71 4.73
C ASP A 173 -15.26 11.04 4.79
N LYS A 174 -14.47 11.26 5.84
CA LYS A 174 -13.56 12.40 5.95
C LYS A 174 -12.54 12.36 4.82
N ARG A 175 -11.91 11.19 4.60
CA ARG A 175 -10.90 11.01 3.55
C ARG A 175 -11.46 11.26 2.14
N ARG A 176 -12.66 10.74 1.85
CA ARG A 176 -13.33 10.95 0.55
C ARG A 176 -13.58 12.43 0.27
N ARG A 177 -13.99 13.21 1.27
CA ARG A 177 -14.25 14.65 1.11
C ARG A 177 -12.97 15.48 1.03
N THR A 178 -11.96 15.15 1.82
CA THR A 178 -10.63 15.77 1.67
C THR A 178 -10.12 15.59 0.24
N GLN A 179 -10.27 14.39 -0.33
CA GLN A 179 -9.90 14.12 -1.73
C GLN A 179 -10.72 14.95 -2.73
N LEU A 180 -12.02 15.13 -2.50
CA LEU A 180 -12.87 15.98 -3.36
C LEU A 180 -12.45 17.45 -3.33
N VAL A 181 -12.16 18.01 -2.16
CA VAL A 181 -11.70 19.40 -2.03
C VAL A 181 -10.36 19.59 -2.74
N ILE A 182 -9.40 18.69 -2.48
CA ILE A 182 -8.09 18.71 -3.14
C ILE A 182 -8.27 18.63 -4.66
N GLY A 183 -9.07 17.67 -5.14
CA GLY A 183 -9.35 17.51 -6.57
C GLY A 183 -9.96 18.76 -7.20
N SER A 184 -10.91 19.40 -6.53
CA SER A 184 -11.53 20.64 -7.00
C SER A 184 -10.53 21.79 -7.09
N ILE A 185 -9.68 21.98 -6.08
CA ILE A 185 -8.65 23.04 -6.07
C ILE A 185 -7.61 22.78 -7.16
N VAL A 186 -7.11 21.55 -7.26
CA VAL A 186 -6.15 21.15 -8.30
C VAL A 186 -6.73 21.40 -9.68
N SER A 187 -7.98 20.99 -9.93
CA SER A 187 -8.63 21.21 -11.22
C SER A 187 -8.78 22.70 -11.58
N PHE A 188 -8.97 23.56 -10.58
CA PHE A 188 -9.09 25.00 -10.78
C PHE A 188 -7.75 25.64 -11.19
N PHE A 189 -6.64 25.20 -10.60
CA PHE A 189 -5.32 25.82 -10.83
C PHE A 189 -4.47 25.17 -11.92
N ILE A 190 -4.72 23.89 -12.28
CA ILE A 190 -3.84 23.12 -13.17
C ILE A 190 -4.45 22.88 -14.57
N CYS A 191 -5.72 23.24 -14.80
CA CYS A 191 -6.41 23.01 -16.08
C CYS A 191 -6.55 24.27 -16.98
N GLN A 192 -5.57 25.18 -16.96
CA GLN A 192 -5.40 26.22 -17.99
C GLN A 192 -4.25 25.88 -18.94
#